data_AF-A0A938HVA3-F1
#
_entry.id   AF-A0A938HVA3-F1
#
_cell.length_a   1.000
_cell.length_b   1.000
_cell.length_c   1.000
_cell.angle_alpha   90.00
_cell.angle_beta   90.00
_cell.angle_gamma   90.00
#
_symmetry.space_group_name_H-M   'P 1'
#
loop_
_entity.id
_entity.type
_entity.pdbx_description
1 polymer ?
#
loop_
_entity_poly.entity_id
_entity_poly.type
_entity_poly.pdbx_seq_one_letter_code
_entity_poly.pdbx_strand_id
1 'polypeptide(L)'
;MLPRGDELAPEGEDRCNIWQGTFPARNTVEDGNAATAPVGACQPNGYVLYSTSGNVWGWCGDWSSTAFHIDGSRSGPEGRPTGGSEVIRDGSYLCHESYRYRVAARSQDTLDSSTGNMGSGMRAPSEASAR
;
A
#
# COMPACT_ATOMS: atom_id res chain seq x y z
N MET A 1 -2.13 -11.43 6.51
CA MET A 1 -2.01 -10.21 7.33
C MET A 1 -2.21 -8.92 6.52
N LEU A 2 -3.42 -8.41 6.63
CA LEU A 2 -3.91 -7.09 6.25
C LEU A 2 -3.83 -6.11 7.45
N PRO A 3 -4.04 -4.80 7.25
CA PRO A 3 -4.05 -3.80 8.32
C PRO A 3 -5.08 -4.05 9.45
N ARG A 4 -6.05 -4.95 9.25
CA ARG A 4 -7.09 -5.29 10.22
C ARG A 4 -7.02 -6.71 10.80
N GLY A 5 -6.13 -7.57 10.31
CA GLY A 5 -6.05 -8.96 10.76
C GLY A 5 -5.41 -9.90 9.75
N ASP A 6 -5.46 -11.20 10.01
CA ASP A 6 -4.87 -12.21 9.14
C ASP A 6 -5.74 -12.67 7.98
N GLU A 7 -7.06 -12.54 8.11
CA GLU A 7 -8.04 -12.95 7.10
C GLU A 7 -8.19 -11.90 5.99
N LEU A 8 -8.40 -12.37 4.75
CA LEU A 8 -8.63 -11.48 3.60
C LEU A 8 -10.03 -10.87 3.58
N ALA A 9 -10.98 -11.47 4.26
CA ALA A 9 -12.27 -10.89 4.59
C ALA A 9 -13.02 -11.78 5.60
N PRO A 10 -13.10 -11.41 6.88
CA PRO A 10 -14.12 -11.95 7.75
C PRO A 10 -15.47 -11.51 7.15
N GLU A 11 -16.29 -12.48 6.72
CA GLU A 11 -17.68 -12.28 6.26
C GLU A 11 -17.91 -11.45 4.98
N GLY A 12 -16.88 -11.24 4.14
CA GLY A 12 -17.03 -10.56 2.85
C GLY A 12 -17.21 -9.04 2.93
N GLU A 13 -17.04 -8.44 4.11
CA GLU A 13 -17.20 -7.00 4.34
C GLU A 13 -15.90 -6.20 4.16
N ASP A 14 -14.74 -6.86 4.17
CA ASP A 14 -13.43 -6.22 4.08
C ASP A 14 -13.02 -5.96 2.62
N ARG A 15 -13.60 -4.90 2.04
CA ARG A 15 -13.34 -4.51 0.65
C ARG A 15 -12.06 -3.66 0.54
N CYS A 16 -10.92 -4.32 0.38
CA CYS A 16 -9.75 -3.70 -0.24
C CYS A 16 -9.92 -3.76 -1.76
N ASN A 17 -9.56 -2.68 -2.47
CA ASN A 17 -9.64 -2.65 -3.94
C ASN A 17 -8.42 -3.37 -4.54
N ILE A 18 -8.61 -4.61 -4.99
CA ILE A 18 -7.57 -5.52 -5.49
C ILE A 18 -8.12 -6.32 -6.70
N TRP A 19 -7.30 -7.13 -7.36
CA TRP A 19 -7.77 -7.98 -8.46
C TRP A 19 -8.44 -9.25 -7.93
N GLN A 20 -9.66 -9.56 -8.37
CA GLN A 20 -10.32 -10.85 -8.13
C GLN A 20 -10.48 -11.63 -9.45
N GLY A 21 -10.35 -12.96 -9.41
CA GLY A 21 -10.45 -13.82 -10.60
C GLY A 21 -9.11 -14.33 -11.11
N THR A 22 -8.84 -14.24 -12.41
CA THR A 22 -7.62 -14.80 -13.03
C THR A 22 -6.81 -13.69 -13.67
N PHE A 23 -5.81 -13.19 -12.96
CA PHE A 23 -4.89 -12.18 -13.50
C PHE A 23 -4.01 -12.75 -14.63
N PRO A 24 -3.71 -12.00 -15.71
CA PRO A 24 -4.30 -10.72 -16.12
C PRO A 24 -5.55 -10.86 -17.01
N ALA A 25 -6.06 -12.09 -17.20
CA ALA A 25 -7.07 -12.41 -18.20
C ALA A 25 -8.50 -12.00 -17.85
N ARG A 26 -8.89 -12.05 -16.56
CA ARG A 26 -10.25 -11.77 -16.10
C ARG A 26 -10.27 -11.21 -14.69
N ASN A 27 -10.84 -10.01 -14.54
CA ASN A 27 -11.20 -9.42 -13.24
C ASN A 27 -12.70 -9.65 -12.98
N THR A 28 -13.08 -10.23 -11.84
CA THR A 28 -14.49 -10.45 -11.45
C THR A 28 -15.13 -9.23 -10.78
N VAL A 29 -14.34 -8.26 -10.33
CA VAL A 29 -14.83 -6.97 -9.78
C VAL A 29 -15.73 -7.17 -8.57
N GLU A 30 -15.41 -8.13 -7.72
CA GLU A 30 -16.20 -8.48 -6.52
C GLU A 30 -16.13 -7.36 -5.47
N ASP A 31 -15.03 -6.60 -5.45
CA ASP A 31 -14.87 -5.41 -4.62
C ASP A 31 -15.64 -4.18 -5.15
N GLY A 32 -16.21 -4.27 -6.35
CA GLY A 32 -16.97 -3.20 -7.00
C GLY A 32 -16.14 -2.22 -7.84
N ASN A 33 -14.82 -2.41 -7.98
CA ASN A 33 -13.94 -1.48 -8.69
C ASN A 33 -12.94 -2.21 -9.61
N ALA A 34 -13.08 -2.06 -10.94
CA ALA A 34 -12.15 -2.67 -11.90
C ALA A 34 -10.79 -1.94 -12.00
N ALA A 35 -10.72 -0.72 -11.47
CA ALA A 35 -9.57 0.18 -11.50
C ALA A 35 -9.53 0.95 -10.17
N THR A 36 -9.02 2.19 -10.15
CA THR A 36 -9.01 3.01 -8.93
C THR A 36 -10.40 3.23 -8.36
N ALA A 37 -10.53 3.13 -7.04
CA ALA A 37 -11.72 3.44 -6.26
C ALA A 37 -11.57 4.83 -5.61
N PRO A 38 -12.68 5.54 -5.31
CA PRO A 38 -12.64 6.78 -4.53
C PRO A 38 -11.90 6.60 -3.20
N VAL A 39 -11.14 7.62 -2.79
CA VAL A 39 -10.51 7.62 -1.46
C VAL A 39 -11.61 7.56 -0.41
N GLY A 40 -11.57 6.54 0.44
CA GLY A 40 -12.62 6.29 1.44
C GLY A 40 -13.62 5.18 1.07
N ALA A 41 -13.53 4.61 -0.13
CA ALA A 41 -14.42 3.51 -0.55
C ALA A 41 -14.17 2.19 0.21
N CYS A 42 -12.93 1.95 0.63
CA CYS A 42 -12.58 0.82 1.51
C CYS A 42 -12.89 1.20 2.96
N GLN A 43 -13.32 0.27 3.81
CA GLN A 43 -13.45 0.58 5.24
C GLN A 43 -12.11 1.09 5.84
N PRO A 44 -12.13 1.99 6.83
CA PRO A 44 -10.93 2.47 7.51
C PRO A 44 -10.37 1.43 8.48
N ASN A 45 -9.04 1.37 8.66
CA ASN A 45 -8.44 0.53 9.71
C ASN A 45 -8.67 1.14 11.12
N GLY A 46 -8.17 0.48 12.17
CA GLY A 46 -8.31 0.96 13.56
C GLY A 46 -7.68 2.33 13.85
N TYR A 47 -6.91 2.90 12.91
CA TYR A 47 -6.34 4.24 12.96
C TYR A 47 -7.08 5.25 12.07
N VAL A 48 -8.28 4.89 11.57
CA VAL A 48 -9.10 5.71 10.67
C VAL A 48 -8.41 5.97 9.32
N LEU A 49 -7.45 5.12 8.93
CA LEU A 49 -6.78 5.22 7.63
C LEU A 49 -7.50 4.34 6.61
N TYR A 50 -7.83 4.95 5.47
CA TYR A 50 -8.50 4.31 4.34
C TYR A 50 -7.48 3.83 3.30
N SER A 51 -7.82 2.73 2.61
CA SER A 51 -7.08 2.18 1.45
C SER A 51 -5.59 1.91 1.74
N THR A 52 -5.28 1.39 2.93
CA THR A 52 -3.90 0.98 3.33
C THR A 52 -3.53 -0.43 2.83
N SER A 53 -4.34 -0.98 1.92
CA SER A 53 -4.08 -2.23 1.18
C SER A 53 -4.88 -2.18 -0.12
N GLY A 54 -4.19 -2.18 -1.26
CA GLY A 54 -4.80 -2.04 -2.59
C GLY A 54 -5.11 -0.60 -2.98
N ASN A 55 -5.97 -0.44 -3.99
CA ASN A 55 -6.25 0.81 -4.71
C ASN A 55 -5.04 1.32 -5.51
N VAL A 56 -4.08 2.01 -4.88
CA VAL A 56 -2.89 2.53 -5.55
C VAL A 56 -1.66 2.40 -4.66
N TRP A 57 -0.50 2.19 -5.28
CA TRP A 57 0.77 2.24 -4.56
C TRP A 57 1.00 3.63 -3.96
N GLY A 58 1.39 3.68 -2.68
CA GLY A 58 1.75 4.92 -2.00
C GLY A 58 3.27 5.11 -1.91
N TRP A 59 3.77 6.29 -2.26
CA TRP A 59 5.17 6.68 -2.07
C TRP A 59 5.48 6.94 -0.59
N CYS A 60 6.68 6.53 -0.14
CA CYS A 60 7.25 6.82 1.17
C CYS A 60 8.56 7.62 1.03
N GLY A 61 8.86 8.47 2.02
CA GLY A 61 10.03 9.37 1.97
C GLY A 61 11.36 8.64 2.12
N ASP A 62 11.32 7.34 2.41
CA ASP A 62 12.46 6.49 2.60
C ASP A 62 13.05 6.02 1.27
N TRP A 63 14.37 6.14 1.15
CA TRP A 63 15.14 5.42 0.13
C TRP A 63 15.08 3.90 0.37
N SER A 64 14.88 3.14 -0.70
CA SER A 64 14.78 1.69 -0.62
C SER A 64 16.11 1.02 -0.23
N SER A 65 15.99 -0.02 0.58
CA SER A 65 17.13 -0.76 1.14
C SER A 65 16.68 -2.12 1.64
N THR A 66 17.38 -3.17 1.19
CA THR A 66 17.19 -4.53 1.71
C THR A 66 17.81 -4.73 3.08
N ALA A 67 18.79 -3.93 3.50
CA ALA A 67 19.49 -4.11 4.78
C ALA A 67 19.04 -3.17 5.91
N PHE A 68 18.27 -2.12 5.63
CA PHE A 68 17.88 -1.12 6.64
C PHE A 68 17.10 -1.72 7.82
N HIS A 69 16.31 -2.77 7.55
CA HIS A 69 15.58 -3.48 8.60
C HIS A 69 16.48 -4.29 9.56
N ILE A 70 17.76 -4.49 9.19
CA ILE A 70 18.77 -5.20 9.97
C ILE A 70 19.66 -4.21 10.72
N ASP A 71 20.13 -3.17 10.01
CA ASP A 71 21.19 -2.26 10.47
C ASP A 71 20.73 -0.85 10.85
N GLY A 72 19.47 -0.49 10.57
CA GLY A 72 18.93 0.85 10.79
C GLY A 72 18.53 1.15 12.24
N SER A 73 18.33 2.44 12.53
CA SER A 73 17.78 2.87 13.81
C SER A 73 16.38 2.28 14.03
N ARG A 74 16.08 1.86 15.26
CA ARG A 74 14.73 1.45 15.67
C ARG A 74 13.91 2.57 16.31
N SER A 75 14.56 3.69 16.64
CA SER A 75 13.93 4.87 17.22
C SER A 75 13.99 6.01 16.20
N GLY A 76 12.83 6.47 15.73
CA GLY A 76 12.72 7.46 14.66
C GLY A 76 13.48 7.05 13.38
N PRO A 77 13.19 5.89 12.75
CA PRO A 77 13.84 5.53 11.49
C PRO A 77 13.44 6.49 10.38
N GLU A 78 14.42 7.11 9.73
CA GLU A 78 14.25 8.00 8.57
C GLU A 78 14.70 7.35 7.24
N GLY A 79 14.97 6.04 7.26
CA GLY A 79 15.50 5.32 6.11
C GLY A 79 17.00 5.58 5.87
N ARG A 80 17.48 5.22 4.67
CA ARG A 80 18.84 5.56 4.24
C ARG A 80 18.88 7.01 3.77
N PRO A 81 20.00 7.75 3.92
CA PRO A 81 20.09 9.14 3.48
C PRO A 81 20.15 9.31 1.95
N THR A 82 20.54 8.26 1.22
CA THR A 82 20.61 8.25 -0.25
C THR A 82 20.20 6.88 -0.78
N GLY A 83 19.73 6.85 -2.04
CA GLY A 83 19.36 5.63 -2.75
C GLY A 83 19.11 5.89 -4.23
N GLY A 84 18.85 4.81 -4.97
CA GLY A 84 18.48 4.88 -6.39
C GLY A 84 16.98 4.75 -6.66
N SER A 85 16.19 4.41 -5.64
CA SER A 85 14.73 4.20 -5.73
C SER A 85 14.09 4.44 -4.38
N GLU A 86 12.88 5.01 -4.36
CA GLU A 86 12.12 5.24 -3.13
C GLU A 86 11.22 4.05 -2.83
N VAL A 87 10.85 3.89 -1.56
CA VAL A 87 9.96 2.83 -1.10
C VAL A 87 8.52 3.14 -1.52
N ILE A 88 7.84 2.11 -2.03
CA ILE A 88 6.38 2.14 -2.23
C ILE A 88 5.69 1.04 -1.41
N ARG A 89 4.48 1.33 -0.93
CA ARG A 89 3.71 0.49 0.01
C ARG A 89 2.26 0.31 -0.45
N ASP A 90 1.54 -0.53 0.29
CA ASP A 90 0.09 -0.78 0.24
C ASP A 90 -0.43 -1.61 -0.94
N GLY A 91 0.27 -1.64 -2.08
CA GLY A 91 -0.21 -2.36 -3.26
C GLY A 91 -1.24 -1.57 -4.07
N SER A 92 -1.80 -2.15 -5.13
CA SER A 92 -2.76 -1.45 -6.01
C SER A 92 -3.93 -2.34 -6.41
N TYR A 93 -4.90 -1.81 -7.15
CA TYR A 93 -6.04 -2.57 -7.73
C TYR A 93 -5.62 -3.71 -8.68
N LEU A 94 -4.34 -3.78 -9.07
CA LEU A 94 -3.77 -4.85 -9.89
C LEU A 94 -3.17 -5.98 -9.06
N CYS A 95 -3.07 -5.81 -7.73
CA CYS A 95 -2.58 -6.85 -6.84
C CYS A 95 -3.61 -7.98 -6.78
N HIS A 96 -3.21 -9.20 -7.10
CA HIS A 96 -4.03 -10.40 -6.94
C HIS A 96 -3.66 -11.13 -5.64
N GLU A 97 -4.43 -12.12 -5.17
CA GLU A 97 -4.09 -12.92 -3.97
C GLU A 97 -2.64 -13.43 -4.01
N SER A 98 -2.16 -13.78 -5.21
CA SER A 98 -0.78 -14.19 -5.48
C SER A 98 0.27 -13.07 -5.32
N TYR A 99 -0.11 -11.81 -5.04
CA TYR A 99 0.78 -10.65 -5.15
C TYR A 99 0.46 -9.43 -4.23
N ARG A 100 1.34 -9.19 -3.25
CA ARG A 100 1.72 -7.90 -2.61
C ARG A 100 0.66 -6.82 -2.24
N TYR A 101 -0.43 -7.18 -1.56
CA TYR A 101 -1.31 -6.22 -0.85
C TYR A 101 -1.24 -6.35 0.70
N ARG A 102 -0.28 -7.14 1.22
CA ARG A 102 -0.10 -7.33 2.67
C ARG A 102 0.46 -6.08 3.33
N VAL A 103 0.10 -5.83 4.58
CA VAL A 103 0.59 -4.66 5.36
C VAL A 103 2.12 -4.59 5.45
N ALA A 104 2.81 -5.73 5.43
CA ALA A 104 4.26 -5.80 5.46
C ALA A 104 4.92 -5.65 4.07
N ALA A 105 4.15 -5.70 2.98
CA ALA A 105 4.68 -5.70 1.61
C ALA A 105 5.29 -4.34 1.24
N ARG A 106 6.53 -4.37 0.76
CA ARG A 106 7.24 -3.21 0.20
C ARG A 106 7.63 -3.52 -1.24
N SER A 107 7.63 -2.50 -2.07
CA SER A 107 8.35 -2.48 -3.34
C SER A 107 9.16 -1.19 -3.43
N GLN A 108 9.77 -0.95 -4.58
CA GLN A 108 10.52 0.28 -4.85
C GLN A 108 10.28 0.68 -6.29
N ASP A 109 10.40 1.97 -6.55
CA ASP A 109 10.42 2.49 -7.92
C ASP A 109 11.29 3.77 -8.00
N THR A 110 11.71 4.15 -9.20
CA THR A 110 12.53 5.35 -9.42
C THR A 110 11.67 6.61 -9.40
N LEU A 111 12.24 7.73 -8.97
CA LEU A 111 11.52 9.01 -8.83
C LEU A 111 10.89 9.56 -10.11
N ASP A 112 11.43 9.15 -11.27
CA ASP A 112 10.96 9.52 -12.60
C ASP A 112 9.92 8.55 -13.17
N SER A 113 9.63 7.45 -12.48
CA SER A 113 8.64 6.47 -12.90
C SER A 113 7.21 6.90 -12.56
N SER A 114 6.29 6.64 -13.47
CA SER A 114 4.86 6.84 -13.26
C SER A 114 4.06 5.73 -13.95
N THR A 115 3.07 5.19 -13.23
CA THR A 115 2.17 4.15 -13.73
C THR A 115 0.72 4.44 -13.32
N GLY A 116 -0.25 3.91 -14.07
CA GLY A 116 -1.69 4.13 -13.81
C GLY A 116 -2.25 3.48 -12.53
N ASN A 117 -1.39 2.84 -11.73
CA ASN A 117 -1.72 2.22 -10.45
C ASN A 117 -0.88 2.78 -9.29
N MET A 118 -0.20 3.89 -9.53
CA MET A 118 0.64 4.60 -8.57
C MET A 118 -0.05 5.91 -8.16
N GLY A 119 -0.10 6.18 -6.86
CA GLY A 119 -0.66 7.41 -6.32
C GLY A 119 0.24 8.61 -6.64
N SER A 120 -0.36 9.74 -7.01
CA SER A 120 0.37 10.99 -7.15
C SER A 120 0.56 11.61 -5.76
N GLY A 121 1.80 11.61 -5.27
CA GLY A 121 2.19 12.26 -4.02
C GLY A 121 2.42 11.29 -2.85
N MET A 122 3.17 11.80 -1.88
CA MET A 122 3.50 11.10 -0.64
C MET A 122 2.36 11.22 0.36
N ARG A 123 2.00 10.13 1.03
CA ARG A 123 1.08 10.20 2.16
C ARG A 123 1.87 10.70 3.38
N ALA A 124 1.89 12.02 3.58
CA ALA A 124 2.60 12.64 4.69
C ALA A 124 1.87 12.33 6.02
N PRO A 125 2.59 11.95 7.09
CA PRO A 125 2.01 11.95 8.42
C PRO A 125 1.66 13.39 8.81
N SER A 126 0.48 13.59 9.40
CA SER A 126 0.22 14.85 10.11
C SER A 126 1.14 14.90 11.34
N GLU A 127 1.91 15.96 11.50
CA GLU A 127 2.65 16.14 12.75
C GLU A 127 1.67 16.13 13.93
N ALA A 128 2.00 15.38 14.97
CA ALA A 128 1.23 15.43 16.20
C ALA A 128 1.32 16.85 16.76
N SER A 129 0.21 17.58 16.73
CA SER A 129 0.14 18.88 17.40
C SER A 129 0.38 18.64 18.88
N ALA A 130 1.55 19.05 19.36
CA ALA A 130 1.92 18.95 20.76
C ALA A 130 0.87 19.70 21.59
N ARG A 131 0.14 18.97 22.41
CA ARG A 131 -0.72 19.54 23.47
C ARG A 131 0.05 19.62 24.77
#